data_AF-A0A432MNB9-F1
#
_entry.id   AF-A0A432MNB9-F1
#
_cell.length_a   1.000
_cell.length_b   1.000
_cell.length_c   1.000
_cell.angle_alpha   90.00
_cell.angle_beta   90.00
_cell.angle_gamma   90.00
#
_symmetry.space_group_name_H-M   'P 1'
#
loop_
_entity.id
_entity.type
_entity.pdbx_description
1 polymer ?
#
loop_
_entity_poly.entity_id
_entity_poly.type
_entity_poly.pdbx_seq_one_letter_code
_entity_poly.pdbx_strand_id
1 'polypeptide(L)'
;MNWRLRDLVRAGAAAGLLFATLGQESRAQEPAELPPGAAMLGETIDILRAQRAGDLAVEARGAGSDTVELRLRNTSAKRLHVILPPGLVASAASGQFQSMGLGTPGNQPEAFGRFDTPGEALAPGFRSVPVSGGSTAASVTVPAGQEVAVRMPAVCLNYGLPDPNPTNRFVLMDISEYSSDARVQKALRSLATYGTGRRVAQVVMWHTCNGLSVAQVERLAPKLANRWELALADRFIEALDASSGTDLVDPAYLTAGRVFVRVQGEGDLAAEANRLAEAIDGSMVFGLPARVVLGADEPVASGPALYLVVSLSSQTDSQTTGRIAVHGLGRDRSWTNGGLAKLVIDAPASSIDGGMLTSAIDRAVATQFVKVRRSAQVEGGTKLVVENGLPMTLAGLTLDASAEGGAMVPFEAIGIGPLRSAEVVVPAAGARAASLELNGL
;
A
#
# COMPACT_ATOMS: atom_id res chain seq x y z
N MET A 1 -35.34 -30.45 41.26
CA MET A 1 -35.90 -29.99 39.96
C MET A 1 -34.87 -29.07 39.32
N ASN A 2 -34.29 -29.26 38.14
CA ASN A 2 -34.36 -30.27 37.09
C ASN A 2 -32.95 -30.36 36.48
N TRP A 3 -32.32 -31.53 36.58
CA TRP A 3 -31.04 -31.89 35.97
C TRP A 3 -31.30 -33.06 35.02
N ARG A 4 -32.09 -32.86 33.95
CA ARG A 4 -32.37 -33.88 32.93
C ARG A 4 -32.84 -33.22 31.64
N LEU A 5 -31.92 -32.84 30.75
CA LEU A 5 -32.22 -32.56 29.33
C LEU A 5 -30.96 -32.36 28.47
N ARG A 6 -29.87 -33.09 28.76
CA ARG A 6 -28.62 -33.03 27.94
C ARG A 6 -28.18 -34.35 27.31
N ASP A 7 -28.91 -35.45 27.49
CA ASP A 7 -28.46 -36.79 27.03
C ASP A 7 -29.22 -37.36 25.80
N LEU A 8 -29.86 -36.54 24.96
CA LEU A 8 -30.73 -37.05 23.88
C LEU A 8 -30.43 -36.53 22.46
N VAL A 9 -29.16 -36.20 22.14
CA VAL A 9 -28.75 -35.87 20.75
C VAL A 9 -27.49 -36.63 20.28
N ARG A 10 -26.99 -37.61 21.03
CA ARG A 10 -25.78 -38.39 20.67
C ARG A 10 -26.00 -39.83 20.21
N ALA A 11 -27.21 -40.20 19.76
CA ALA A 11 -27.46 -41.53 19.22
C ALA A 11 -28.29 -41.44 17.93
N GLY A 12 -27.60 -41.36 16.78
CA GLY A 12 -28.24 -41.31 15.47
C GLY A 12 -27.28 -41.43 14.29
N ALA A 13 -26.15 -42.11 14.48
CA ALA A 13 -25.17 -42.38 13.43
C ALA A 13 -24.76 -43.85 13.49
N ALA A 14 -25.57 -44.73 12.89
CA ALA A 14 -25.19 -46.08 12.41
C ALA A 14 -26.44 -46.90 12.07
N ALA A 15 -27.08 -46.64 10.92
CA ALA A 15 -27.93 -47.61 10.21
C ALA A 15 -28.42 -46.98 8.90
N GLY A 16 -27.70 -47.22 7.82
CA GLY A 16 -28.07 -46.71 6.49
C GLY A 16 -27.05 -47.04 5.41
N LEU A 17 -26.39 -48.18 5.54
CA LEU A 17 -25.48 -48.74 4.54
C LEU A 17 -26.10 -50.08 4.16
N LEU A 18 -26.70 -50.12 2.96
CA LEU A 18 -27.23 -51.26 2.19
C LEU A 18 -28.59 -50.85 1.58
N PHE A 19 -28.62 -50.84 0.23
CA PHE A 19 -29.75 -50.64 -0.71
C PHE A 19 -29.64 -49.39 -1.59
N ALA A 20 -28.85 -49.50 -2.68
CA ALA A 20 -29.18 -48.95 -4.00
C ALA A 20 -28.06 -49.27 -5.00
N THR A 21 -27.91 -50.56 -5.34
CA THR A 21 -27.37 -50.96 -6.65
C THR A 21 -28.56 -51.07 -7.60
N LEU A 22 -28.61 -50.24 -8.64
CA LEU A 22 -29.27 -50.42 -9.96
C LEU A 22 -29.75 -49.05 -10.48
N GLY A 23 -29.02 -48.51 -11.47
CA GLY A 23 -29.37 -47.26 -12.15
C GLY A 23 -28.18 -46.61 -12.85
N GLN A 24 -27.49 -47.33 -13.74
CA GLN A 24 -26.61 -46.69 -14.72
C GLN A 24 -27.48 -46.10 -15.83
N GLU A 25 -27.86 -44.83 -15.68
CA GLU A 25 -28.22 -44.02 -16.84
C GLU A 25 -26.92 -43.50 -17.47
N SER A 26 -26.70 -43.87 -18.72
CA SER A 26 -25.67 -43.32 -19.59
C SER A 26 -25.86 -41.81 -19.74
N ARG A 27 -25.22 -41.03 -18.88
CA ARG A 27 -24.98 -39.61 -19.16
C ARG A 27 -23.96 -39.54 -20.28
N ALA A 28 -24.38 -38.98 -21.41
CA ALA A 28 -23.49 -38.60 -22.49
C ALA A 28 -22.29 -37.84 -21.91
N GLN A 29 -21.10 -38.39 -22.14
CA GLN A 29 -19.85 -37.82 -21.69
C GLN A 29 -19.65 -36.51 -22.46
N GLU A 30 -19.85 -35.39 -21.76
CA GLU A 30 -19.51 -34.06 -22.22
C GLU A 30 -18.03 -34.09 -22.68
N PRO A 31 -17.68 -33.54 -23.85
CA PRO A 31 -16.33 -33.68 -24.38
C PRO A 31 -15.34 -33.12 -23.37
N ALA A 32 -14.36 -33.94 -22.98
CA ALA A 32 -13.26 -33.49 -22.14
C ALA A 32 -12.62 -32.25 -22.80
N GLU A 33 -12.76 -31.11 -22.14
CA GLU A 33 -12.17 -29.85 -22.56
C GLU A 33 -10.65 -30.06 -22.64
N LEU A 34 -10.11 -29.93 -23.84
CA LEU A 34 -8.68 -30.10 -24.09
C LEU A 34 -7.88 -29.14 -23.20
N PRO A 35 -6.71 -29.54 -22.68
CA PRO A 35 -5.84 -28.60 -21.98
C PRO A 35 -5.54 -27.42 -22.91
N PRO A 36 -5.53 -26.18 -22.40
CA PRO A 36 -5.48 -24.99 -23.23
C PRO A 36 -4.26 -25.01 -24.16
N GLY A 37 -4.54 -25.11 -25.47
CA GLY A 37 -3.52 -25.07 -26.51
C GLY A 37 -2.81 -23.73 -26.54
N ALA A 38 -1.59 -23.70 -27.11
CA ALA A 38 -0.70 -22.54 -27.19
C ALA A 38 -1.29 -21.24 -27.79
N ALA A 39 -2.52 -21.27 -28.31
CA ALA A 39 -3.32 -20.08 -28.67
C ALA A 39 -3.88 -19.29 -27.46
N MET A 40 -3.69 -19.81 -26.24
CA MET A 40 -4.08 -19.15 -24.97
C MET A 40 -2.99 -18.22 -24.39
N LEU A 41 -1.84 -18.09 -25.04
CA LEU A 41 -0.83 -17.10 -24.67
C LEU A 41 -1.31 -15.73 -25.18
N GLY A 42 -1.94 -14.94 -24.29
CA GLY A 42 -2.35 -13.58 -24.60
C GLY A 42 -1.16 -12.70 -25.00
N GLU A 43 -1.42 -11.66 -25.78
CA GLU A 43 -0.40 -10.71 -26.21
C GLU A 43 -0.27 -9.58 -25.18
N THR A 44 0.93 -9.41 -24.61
CA THR A 44 1.22 -8.31 -23.68
C THR A 44 1.57 -7.05 -24.46
N ILE A 45 0.81 -5.97 -24.27
CA ILE A 45 0.94 -4.73 -25.05
C ILE A 45 0.69 -3.50 -24.18
N ASP A 46 1.45 -2.42 -24.42
CA ASP A 46 1.21 -1.11 -23.80
C ASP A 46 -0.12 -0.50 -24.27
N ILE A 47 -0.87 0.12 -23.35
CA ILE A 47 -2.20 0.69 -23.63
C ILE A 47 -2.20 1.72 -24.76
N LEU A 48 -1.22 2.63 -24.79
CA LEU A 48 -1.14 3.69 -25.81
C LEU A 48 -0.67 3.12 -27.15
N ARG A 49 0.19 2.09 -27.12
CA ARG A 49 0.56 1.34 -28.34
C ARG A 49 -0.64 0.59 -28.91
N ALA A 50 -1.39 -0.13 -28.08
CA ALA A 50 -2.57 -0.89 -28.50
C ALA A 50 -3.68 0.02 -29.05
N GLN A 51 -3.87 1.19 -28.42
CA GLN A 51 -4.81 2.20 -28.89
C GLN A 51 -4.43 2.75 -30.27
N ARG A 52 -3.15 3.10 -30.48
CA ARG A 52 -2.66 3.59 -31.78
C ARG A 52 -2.70 2.53 -32.88
N ALA A 53 -2.48 1.27 -32.54
CA ALA A 53 -2.59 0.15 -33.48
C ALA A 53 -4.04 -0.18 -33.86
N GLY A 54 -5.03 0.30 -33.10
CA GLY A 54 -6.43 -0.03 -33.30
C GLY A 54 -6.84 -1.38 -32.74
N ASP A 55 -5.98 -2.04 -31.94
CA ASP A 55 -6.24 -3.31 -31.26
C ASP A 55 -7.05 -3.13 -29.96
N LEU A 56 -7.09 -1.91 -29.44
CA LEU A 56 -7.79 -1.55 -28.23
C LEU A 56 -8.52 -0.20 -28.40
N ALA A 57 -9.84 -0.19 -28.23
CA ALA A 57 -10.61 1.03 -28.08
C ALA A 57 -10.62 1.43 -26.60
N VAL A 58 -10.19 2.65 -26.31
CA VAL A 58 -10.08 3.20 -24.95
C VAL A 58 -11.01 4.38 -24.80
N GLU A 59 -11.92 4.32 -23.82
CA GLU A 59 -12.72 5.46 -23.39
C GLU A 59 -12.40 5.81 -21.93
N ALA A 60 -11.99 7.06 -21.69
CA ALA A 60 -11.72 7.57 -20.34
C ALA A 60 -12.80 8.57 -19.91
N ARG A 61 -13.38 8.37 -18.73
CA ARG A 61 -14.43 9.22 -18.17
C ARG A 61 -14.15 9.60 -16.72
N GLY A 62 -14.59 10.78 -16.34
CA GLY A 62 -14.48 11.27 -14.96
C GLY A 62 -15.38 10.46 -14.02
N ALA A 63 -14.90 10.19 -12.80
CA ALA A 63 -15.66 9.49 -11.78
C ALA A 63 -15.51 10.16 -10.41
N GLY A 64 -15.54 11.49 -10.37
CA GLY A 64 -15.29 12.29 -9.18
C GLY A 64 -13.88 12.89 -9.17
N SER A 65 -13.51 13.53 -8.06
CA SER A 65 -12.24 14.25 -7.92
C SER A 65 -11.00 13.37 -7.89
N ASP A 66 -11.17 12.06 -7.70
CA ASP A 66 -10.09 11.15 -7.34
C ASP A 66 -10.00 9.90 -8.20
N THR A 67 -10.90 9.75 -9.18
CA THR A 67 -10.99 8.54 -9.98
C THR A 67 -11.31 8.85 -11.44
N VAL A 68 -10.68 8.11 -12.35
CA VAL A 68 -11.04 8.04 -13.77
C VAL A 68 -11.44 6.60 -14.09
N GLU A 69 -12.58 6.42 -14.76
CA GLU A 69 -12.99 5.12 -15.30
C GLU A 69 -12.45 4.97 -16.72
N LEU A 70 -11.66 3.92 -16.95
CA LEU A 70 -11.21 3.50 -18.27
C LEU A 70 -12.05 2.31 -18.74
N ARG A 71 -12.66 2.42 -19.90
CA ARG A 71 -13.31 1.30 -20.60
C ARG A 71 -12.41 0.85 -21.72
N LEU A 72 -11.96 -0.39 -21.62
CA LEU A 72 -10.99 -1.01 -22.52
C LEU A 72 -11.73 -2.07 -23.32
N ARG A 73 -11.99 -1.80 -24.60
CA ARG A 73 -12.62 -2.77 -25.51
C ARG A 73 -11.58 -3.33 -26.46
N ASN A 74 -11.35 -4.63 -26.37
CA ASN A 74 -10.45 -5.34 -27.26
C ASN A 74 -11.11 -5.56 -28.62
N THR A 75 -10.56 -4.92 -29.65
CA THR A 75 -11.03 -4.98 -31.03
C THR A 75 -10.28 -6.03 -31.85
N SER A 76 -9.24 -6.63 -31.29
CA SER A 76 -8.47 -7.72 -31.90
C SER A 76 -9.13 -9.09 -31.69
N ALA A 77 -8.65 -10.09 -32.42
CA ALA A 77 -9.04 -11.49 -32.25
C ALA A 77 -8.27 -12.22 -31.13
N LYS A 78 -7.26 -11.58 -30.53
CA LYS A 78 -6.40 -12.19 -29.50
C LYS A 78 -6.79 -11.68 -28.11
N ARG A 79 -6.50 -12.47 -27.08
CA ARG A 79 -6.52 -11.97 -25.70
C ARG A 79 -5.38 -10.97 -25.52
N LEU A 80 -5.67 -9.81 -24.93
CA LEU A 80 -4.65 -8.79 -24.64
C LEU A 80 -4.37 -8.71 -23.15
N HIS A 81 -3.10 -8.64 -22.77
CA HIS A 81 -2.63 -8.24 -21.44
C HIS A 81 -2.13 -6.79 -21.55
N VAL A 82 -3.02 -5.85 -21.28
CA VAL A 82 -2.78 -4.43 -21.50
C VAL A 82 -1.99 -3.85 -20.33
N ILE A 83 -0.77 -3.39 -20.58
CA ILE A 83 0.08 -2.71 -19.61
C ILE A 83 -0.34 -1.24 -19.51
N LEU A 84 -0.52 -0.74 -18.28
CA LEU A 84 -0.71 0.67 -17.98
C LEU A 84 0.61 1.24 -17.42
N PRO A 85 1.38 2.02 -18.21
CA PRO A 85 2.65 2.57 -17.76
C PRO A 85 2.46 3.71 -16.75
N PRO A 86 3.48 4.01 -15.92
CA PRO A 86 3.47 5.22 -15.09
C PRO A 86 3.53 6.47 -15.97
N GLY A 87 2.86 7.54 -15.54
CA GLY A 87 2.80 8.80 -16.28
C GLY A 87 1.65 8.90 -17.29
N LEU A 88 0.61 8.08 -17.17
CA LEU A 88 -0.61 8.27 -17.96
C LEU A 88 -1.37 9.52 -17.54
N VAL A 89 -1.92 10.23 -18.52
CA VAL A 89 -2.77 11.40 -18.34
C VAL A 89 -4.09 11.19 -19.06
N ALA A 90 -5.19 11.44 -18.35
CA ALA A 90 -6.50 11.62 -18.95
C ALA A 90 -6.73 13.12 -19.16
N SER A 91 -6.48 13.60 -20.38
CA SER A 91 -6.62 15.02 -20.72
C SER A 91 -7.95 15.29 -21.39
N ALA A 92 -8.58 16.42 -21.06
CA ALA A 92 -9.87 16.80 -21.60
C ALA A 92 -9.89 16.75 -23.14
N ALA A 93 -10.95 16.17 -23.70
CA ALA A 93 -11.23 16.36 -25.12
C ALA A 93 -11.51 17.84 -25.41
N SER A 94 -11.24 18.29 -26.64
CA SER A 94 -11.36 19.69 -27.09
C SER A 94 -12.61 20.40 -26.52
N GLY A 95 -12.40 21.52 -25.81
CA GLY A 95 -13.46 22.34 -25.20
C GLY A 95 -13.63 22.16 -23.68
N GLN A 96 -12.99 21.16 -23.09
CA GLN A 96 -12.81 21.04 -21.63
C GLN A 96 -11.34 21.41 -21.29
N PHE A 97 -11.10 22.03 -20.12
CA PHE A 97 -9.75 22.49 -19.69
C PHE A 97 -9.12 21.59 -18.62
N GLN A 98 -9.76 20.48 -18.27
CA GLN A 98 -9.37 19.65 -17.12
C GLN A 98 -8.58 18.42 -17.55
N SER A 99 -7.48 18.14 -16.85
CA SER A 99 -6.65 16.95 -17.04
C SER A 99 -6.34 16.29 -15.71
N MET A 100 -6.23 14.96 -15.74
CA MET A 100 -6.00 14.12 -14.58
C MET A 100 -4.74 13.26 -14.78
N GLY A 101 -3.82 13.29 -13.81
CA GLY A 101 -2.71 12.34 -13.75
C GLY A 101 -3.21 11.03 -13.16
N LEU A 102 -2.92 9.91 -13.82
CA LEU A 102 -3.41 8.60 -13.41
C LEU A 102 -2.37 7.84 -12.59
N GLY A 103 -2.83 7.21 -11.52
CA GLY A 103 -2.06 6.29 -10.69
C GLY A 103 -2.09 4.87 -11.24
N THR A 104 -1.94 3.88 -10.36
CA THR A 104 -1.89 2.45 -10.74
C THR A 104 -3.28 1.81 -10.57
N PRO A 105 -3.76 1.00 -11.53
CA PRO A 105 -5.04 0.28 -11.39
C PRO A 105 -5.00 -0.72 -10.24
N GLY A 106 -6.15 -0.97 -9.62
CA GLY A 106 -6.29 -1.97 -8.54
C GLY A 106 -5.89 -1.47 -7.15
N ASN A 107 -5.29 -0.27 -7.06
CA ASN A 107 -5.01 0.40 -5.79
C ASN A 107 -6.28 0.74 -5.01
N GLN A 108 -6.12 0.88 -3.69
CA GLN A 108 -7.16 1.47 -2.85
C GLN A 108 -7.37 2.96 -3.19
N PRO A 109 -8.56 3.54 -2.95
CA PRO A 109 -8.87 4.92 -3.34
C PRO A 109 -7.95 6.00 -2.74
N GLU A 110 -7.33 5.74 -1.59
CA GLU A 110 -6.38 6.66 -0.96
C GLU A 110 -4.94 6.49 -1.47
N ALA A 111 -4.64 5.45 -2.23
CA ALA A 111 -3.33 5.19 -2.80
C ALA A 111 -3.17 5.77 -4.20
N PHE A 112 -2.05 6.44 -4.44
CA PHE A 112 -1.64 6.89 -5.76
C PHE A 112 -0.29 6.26 -6.11
N GLY A 113 -0.28 5.35 -7.08
CA GLY A 113 0.93 4.66 -7.57
C GLY A 113 1.24 3.32 -6.91
N ARG A 114 2.22 2.62 -7.45
CA ARG A 114 2.63 1.28 -6.98
C ARG A 114 3.65 1.48 -5.86
N PHE A 115 3.45 0.92 -4.67
CA PHE A 115 4.39 1.09 -3.55
C PHE A 115 5.62 0.19 -3.73
N ASP A 116 6.23 0.23 -4.90
CA ASP A 116 7.41 -0.58 -5.21
C ASP A 116 8.57 -0.11 -4.34
N THR A 117 9.13 -1.02 -3.55
CA THR A 117 10.40 -0.79 -2.88
C THR A 117 11.52 -0.91 -3.93
N PRO A 118 12.28 0.16 -4.18
CA PRO A 118 13.40 0.15 -5.10
C PRO A 118 14.58 -0.57 -4.44
N GLY A 119 14.63 -1.89 -4.61
CA GLY A 119 15.65 -2.71 -3.95
C GLY A 119 15.37 -4.21 -3.97
N GLU A 120 15.03 -4.81 -5.11
CA GLU A 120 15.23 -6.25 -5.30
C GLU A 120 16.73 -6.54 -5.44
N ALA A 121 17.42 -6.58 -4.30
CA ALA A 121 18.64 -7.37 -4.06
C ALA A 121 19.20 -7.00 -2.68
N LEU A 122 18.60 -7.45 -1.57
CA LEU A 122 19.32 -7.60 -0.29
C LEU A 122 18.57 -8.58 0.66
N ALA A 123 19.00 -9.83 0.57
CA ALA A 123 19.01 -10.92 1.55
C ALA A 123 17.71 -11.64 1.98
N PRO A 124 17.80 -12.97 2.22
CA PRO A 124 16.67 -13.89 2.28
C PRO A 124 16.16 -14.09 3.72
N GLY A 125 14.84 -14.20 3.88
CA GLY A 125 14.26 -14.64 5.15
C GLY A 125 12.77 -14.40 5.21
N PHE A 126 12.01 -15.49 5.10
CA PHE A 126 10.56 -15.61 5.30
C PHE A 126 9.66 -15.27 4.09
N ARG A 127 9.47 -16.33 3.28
CA ARG A 127 8.35 -16.64 2.37
C ARG A 127 8.00 -15.59 1.31
N SER A 128 8.66 -15.71 0.17
CA SER A 128 8.20 -15.16 -1.11
C SER A 128 7.76 -16.30 -2.03
N VAL A 129 6.55 -16.20 -2.56
CA VAL A 129 6.20 -16.82 -3.85
C VAL A 129 7.14 -16.19 -4.88
N PRO A 130 7.83 -16.97 -5.72
CA PRO A 130 8.74 -16.40 -6.70
C PRO A 130 7.94 -15.67 -7.78
N VAL A 131 8.33 -14.44 -8.10
CA VAL A 131 8.01 -13.84 -9.39
C VAL A 131 9.33 -13.45 -10.04
N SER A 132 9.61 -14.08 -11.16
CA SER A 132 10.77 -13.88 -12.00
C SER A 132 10.94 -12.39 -12.37
N GLY A 133 12.19 -11.92 -12.36
CA GLY A 133 12.57 -10.56 -12.73
C GLY A 133 11.95 -10.11 -14.05
N GLY A 134 11.07 -9.13 -13.95
CA GLY A 134 10.43 -8.43 -15.05
C GLY A 134 9.57 -7.35 -14.43
N SER A 135 9.79 -6.09 -14.82
CA SER A 135 8.92 -4.97 -14.46
C SER A 135 7.47 -5.37 -14.66
N THR A 136 6.73 -5.64 -13.57
CA THR A 136 5.31 -5.97 -13.65
C THR A 136 4.53 -4.67 -13.71
N ALA A 137 4.63 -3.95 -14.82
CA ALA A 137 3.67 -2.88 -15.08
C ALA A 137 2.25 -3.45 -14.93
N ALA A 138 1.37 -2.75 -14.20
CA ALA A 138 0.07 -3.29 -13.86
C ALA A 138 -0.71 -3.63 -15.14
N SER A 139 -1.04 -4.91 -15.32
CA SER A 139 -1.64 -5.42 -16.54
C SER A 139 -3.12 -5.71 -16.35
N VAL A 140 -3.95 -5.23 -17.26
CA VAL A 140 -5.38 -5.56 -17.33
C VAL A 140 -5.58 -6.56 -18.46
N THR A 141 -6.16 -7.72 -18.14
CA THR A 141 -6.48 -8.71 -19.17
C THR A 141 -7.82 -8.38 -19.82
N VAL A 142 -7.82 -8.15 -21.13
CA VAL A 142 -9.03 -7.88 -21.92
C VAL A 142 -9.22 -9.02 -22.93
N PRO A 143 -10.20 -9.92 -22.74
CA PRO A 143 -10.47 -11.01 -23.69
C PRO A 143 -10.84 -10.48 -25.08
N ALA A 144 -10.62 -11.28 -26.12
CA ALA A 144 -10.94 -10.91 -27.49
C ALA A 144 -12.41 -10.50 -27.65
N GLY A 145 -12.66 -9.35 -28.27
CA GLY A 145 -14.01 -8.81 -28.51
C GLY A 145 -14.75 -8.31 -27.26
N GLN A 146 -14.17 -8.44 -26.06
CA GLN A 146 -14.79 -8.04 -24.79
C GLN A 146 -14.39 -6.63 -24.37
N GLU A 147 -15.19 -6.05 -23.47
CA GLU A 147 -14.92 -4.78 -22.80
C GLU A 147 -14.72 -5.01 -21.30
N VAL A 148 -13.71 -4.33 -20.73
CA VAL A 148 -13.44 -4.33 -19.30
C VAL A 148 -13.39 -2.88 -18.82
N ALA A 149 -14.06 -2.59 -17.70
CA ALA A 149 -13.99 -1.31 -17.03
C ALA A 149 -12.97 -1.36 -15.88
N VAL A 150 -12.10 -0.36 -15.80
CA VAL A 150 -11.03 -0.24 -14.82
C VAL A 150 -11.13 1.13 -14.15
N ARG A 151 -11.15 1.16 -12.82
CA ARG A 151 -11.07 2.41 -12.06
C ARG A 151 -9.63 2.71 -11.72
N MET A 152 -9.21 3.92 -12.08
CA MET A 152 -7.86 4.43 -11.88
C MET A 152 -7.89 5.52 -10.81
N PRO A 153 -7.08 5.43 -9.74
CA PRO A 153 -6.83 6.58 -8.89
C PRO A 153 -6.29 7.74 -9.74
N ALA A 154 -6.71 8.95 -9.42
CA ALA A 154 -6.38 10.12 -10.19
C ALA A 154 -6.12 11.34 -9.30
N VAL A 155 -5.28 12.23 -9.80
CA VAL A 155 -5.04 13.55 -9.22
C VAL A 155 -5.24 14.62 -10.28
N CYS A 156 -5.82 15.75 -9.89
CA CYS A 156 -6.07 16.87 -10.78
C CYS A 156 -4.77 17.59 -11.14
N LEU A 157 -4.54 17.84 -12.43
CA LEU A 157 -3.36 18.57 -12.93
C LEU A 157 -3.61 20.09 -13.07
N ASN A 158 -4.86 20.52 -12.91
CA ASN A 158 -5.29 21.90 -13.13
C ASN A 158 -6.05 22.42 -11.91
N TYR A 159 -5.35 23.14 -11.03
CA TYR A 159 -5.98 23.77 -9.87
C TYR A 159 -7.12 24.75 -10.28
N GLY A 160 -8.20 24.76 -9.49
CA GLY A 160 -9.32 25.71 -9.64
C GLY A 160 -10.41 25.28 -10.61
N LEU A 161 -10.28 24.12 -11.26
CA LEU A 161 -11.34 23.54 -12.09
C LEU A 161 -12.29 22.66 -11.26
N PRO A 162 -13.58 22.56 -11.65
CA PRO A 162 -14.54 21.72 -10.95
C PRO A 162 -14.18 20.23 -11.08
N ASP A 163 -14.63 19.41 -10.13
CA ASP A 163 -14.39 17.97 -10.15
C ASP A 163 -15.00 17.31 -11.41
N PRO A 164 -14.30 16.36 -12.03
CA PRO A 164 -14.81 15.72 -13.22
C PRO A 164 -15.92 14.75 -12.86
N ASN A 165 -16.94 14.67 -13.71
CA ASN A 165 -18.09 13.78 -13.58
C ASN A 165 -18.16 12.82 -14.79
N PRO A 166 -19.06 11.83 -14.79
CA PRO A 166 -19.16 10.84 -15.87
C PRO A 166 -19.47 11.40 -17.27
N THR A 167 -19.88 12.67 -17.38
CA THR A 167 -20.07 13.35 -18.67
C THR A 167 -18.77 13.94 -19.22
N ASN A 168 -17.76 14.16 -18.37
CA ASN A 168 -16.43 14.57 -18.79
C ASN A 168 -15.72 13.40 -19.45
N ARG A 169 -15.31 13.59 -20.71
CA ARG A 169 -14.59 12.60 -21.52
C ARG A 169 -13.16 13.06 -21.72
N PHE A 170 -12.25 12.12 -21.60
CA PHE A 170 -10.82 12.37 -21.69
C PHE A 170 -10.20 11.56 -22.83
N VAL A 171 -9.15 12.14 -23.41
CA VAL A 171 -8.19 11.45 -24.27
C VAL A 171 -7.06 10.97 -23.38
N LEU A 172 -6.79 9.66 -23.43
CA LEU A 172 -5.66 9.06 -22.74
C LEU A 172 -4.38 9.33 -23.54
N MET A 173 -3.33 9.79 -22.87
CA MET A 173 -2.01 10.07 -23.46
C MET A 173 -0.90 9.88 -22.43
N ASP A 174 0.35 9.89 -22.88
CA ASP A 174 1.52 9.94 -22.00
C ASP A 174 1.77 11.37 -21.48
N ILE A 175 2.35 11.51 -20.29
CA ILE A 175 2.67 12.80 -19.69
C ILE A 175 3.59 13.68 -20.56
N SER A 176 4.43 13.08 -21.40
CA SER A 176 5.28 13.79 -22.35
C SER A 176 4.51 14.41 -23.52
N GLU A 177 3.34 13.86 -23.86
CA GLU A 177 2.42 14.45 -24.84
C GLU A 177 1.60 15.58 -24.21
N TYR A 178 1.34 15.50 -22.89
CA TYR A 178 0.60 16.52 -22.14
C TYR A 178 1.45 17.76 -21.78
N SER A 179 2.69 17.57 -21.34
CA SER A 179 3.57 18.64 -20.87
C SER A 179 5.01 18.42 -21.33
N SER A 180 5.66 19.47 -21.83
CA SER A 180 7.08 19.47 -22.16
C SER A 180 8.00 19.71 -20.95
N ASP A 181 7.44 20.04 -19.78
CA ASP A 181 8.22 20.25 -18.56
C ASP A 181 8.67 18.90 -17.97
N ALA A 182 9.97 18.62 -18.07
CA ALA A 182 10.60 17.42 -17.54
C ALA A 182 10.34 17.23 -16.03
N ARG A 183 10.20 18.32 -15.27
CA ARG A 183 9.89 18.27 -13.83
C ARG A 183 8.49 17.70 -13.58
N VAL A 184 7.51 18.10 -14.39
CA VAL A 184 6.14 17.57 -14.33
C VAL A 184 6.11 16.09 -14.74
N GLN A 185 6.80 15.73 -15.80
CA GLN A 185 6.90 14.35 -16.27
C GLN A 185 7.51 13.44 -15.18
N LYS A 186 8.65 13.84 -14.62
CA LYS A 186 9.35 13.13 -13.56
C LYS A 186 8.52 12.99 -12.28
N ALA A 187 7.81 14.06 -11.88
CA ALA A 187 6.95 14.03 -10.71
C ALA A 187 5.83 12.99 -10.85
N LEU A 188 5.05 13.05 -11.94
CA LEU A 188 3.93 12.14 -12.13
C LEU A 188 4.39 10.68 -12.27
N ARG A 189 5.45 10.43 -13.07
CA ARG A 189 6.02 9.09 -13.23
C ARG A 189 6.50 8.53 -11.89
N SER A 190 7.21 9.32 -11.09
CA SER A 190 7.73 8.89 -9.79
C SER A 190 6.63 8.62 -8.78
N LEU A 191 5.62 9.48 -8.69
CA LEU A 191 4.46 9.26 -7.82
C LEU A 191 3.70 7.99 -8.21
N ALA A 192 3.48 7.77 -9.52
CA ALA A 192 2.83 6.56 -10.01
C ALA A 192 3.69 5.30 -9.82
N THR A 193 5.02 5.43 -9.81
CA THR A 193 5.97 4.30 -9.70
C THR A 193 6.28 3.90 -8.27
N TYR A 194 6.46 4.86 -7.36
CA TYR A 194 6.87 4.58 -5.97
C TYR A 194 5.72 4.58 -4.96
N GLY A 195 4.55 5.07 -5.37
CA GLY A 195 3.37 5.07 -4.51
C GLY A 195 3.43 6.15 -3.42
N THR A 196 2.30 6.76 -3.13
CA THR A 196 2.10 7.61 -1.95
C THR A 196 0.59 7.73 -1.65
N GLY A 197 0.24 8.48 -0.61
CA GLY A 197 -1.14 8.89 -0.37
C GLY A 197 -1.60 9.88 -1.46
N ARG A 198 -2.81 9.71 -1.97
CA ARG A 198 -3.39 10.52 -3.05
C ARG A 198 -3.37 12.02 -2.76
N ARG A 199 -3.53 12.41 -1.50
CA ARG A 199 -3.48 13.83 -1.07
C ARG A 199 -2.07 14.41 -1.20
N VAL A 200 -1.04 13.64 -0.85
CA VAL A 200 0.36 14.01 -1.07
C VAL A 200 0.61 14.20 -2.56
N ALA A 201 0.21 13.21 -3.38
CA ALA A 201 0.31 13.30 -4.84
C ALA A 201 -0.42 14.53 -5.40
N GLN A 202 -1.63 14.85 -4.91
CA GLN A 202 -2.40 16.02 -5.34
C GLN A 202 -1.69 17.35 -5.04
N VAL A 203 -1.09 17.47 -3.84
CA VAL A 203 -0.31 18.66 -3.44
C VAL A 203 0.92 18.80 -4.34
N VAL A 204 1.66 17.71 -4.56
CA VAL A 204 2.84 17.71 -5.44
C VAL A 204 2.47 18.10 -6.87
N MET A 205 1.42 17.52 -7.44
CA MET A 205 1.03 17.83 -8.82
C MET A 205 0.56 19.27 -8.99
N TRP A 206 -0.15 19.86 -8.03
CA TRP A 206 -0.47 21.29 -8.07
C TRP A 206 0.76 22.18 -7.90
N HIS A 207 1.75 21.75 -7.12
CA HIS A 207 3.02 22.45 -7.04
C HIS A 207 3.76 22.46 -8.37
N THR A 208 3.89 21.29 -9.01
CA THR A 208 4.66 21.15 -10.25
C THR A 208 3.93 21.70 -11.47
N CYS A 209 2.61 21.48 -11.60
CA CYS A 209 1.85 21.89 -12.79
C CYS A 209 1.32 23.32 -12.72
N ASN A 210 1.08 23.86 -11.52
CA ASN A 210 0.43 25.16 -11.36
C ASN A 210 1.30 26.19 -10.60
N GLY A 211 2.50 25.80 -10.18
CA GLY A 211 3.44 26.69 -9.47
C GLY A 211 2.97 27.07 -8.06
N LEU A 212 2.02 26.34 -7.47
CA LEU A 212 1.54 26.60 -6.12
C LEU A 212 2.55 26.10 -5.09
N SER A 213 3.09 26.98 -4.26
CA SER A 213 3.83 26.54 -3.08
C SER A 213 2.93 25.71 -2.14
N VAL A 214 3.53 24.80 -1.37
CA VAL A 214 2.77 23.99 -0.40
C VAL A 214 2.03 24.87 0.63
N ALA A 215 2.61 26.01 1.02
CA ALA A 215 1.94 27.00 1.87
C ALA A 215 0.72 27.66 1.17
N GLN A 216 0.78 27.88 -0.15
CA GLN A 216 -0.39 28.34 -0.90
C GLN A 216 -1.47 27.27 -0.94
N VAL A 217 -1.12 25.99 -1.17
CA VAL A 217 -2.09 24.88 -1.18
C VAL A 217 -2.76 24.74 0.18
N GLU A 218 -2.01 24.80 1.29
CA GLU A 218 -2.55 24.78 2.65
C GLU A 218 -3.59 25.87 2.89
N ARG A 219 -3.31 27.11 2.43
CA ARG A 219 -4.22 28.24 2.59
C ARG A 219 -5.44 28.15 1.68
N LEU A 220 -5.27 27.70 0.44
CA LEU A 220 -6.32 27.68 -0.59
C LEU A 220 -7.23 26.44 -0.46
N ALA A 221 -6.69 25.32 0.01
CA ALA A 221 -7.38 24.05 0.15
C ALA A 221 -7.08 23.40 1.53
N PRO A 222 -7.45 24.04 2.66
CA PRO A 222 -7.06 23.60 4.01
C PRO A 222 -7.61 22.22 4.43
N LYS A 223 -8.59 21.69 3.69
CA LYS A 223 -9.16 20.34 3.92
C LYS A 223 -8.50 19.25 3.08
N LEU A 224 -7.67 19.62 2.10
CA LEU A 224 -7.03 18.68 1.19
C LEU A 224 -6.03 17.79 1.93
N ALA A 225 -5.08 18.40 2.63
CA ALA A 225 -3.97 17.71 3.26
C ALA A 225 -3.77 18.24 4.69
N ASN A 226 -3.43 17.36 5.63
CA ASN A 226 -3.02 17.74 6.97
C ASN A 226 -1.52 18.08 7.01
N ARG A 227 -1.03 18.58 8.15
CA ARG A 227 0.37 19.01 8.30
C ARG A 227 1.42 17.94 7.97
N TRP A 228 1.11 16.66 8.20
CA TRP A 228 2.02 15.55 7.93
C TRP A 228 2.03 15.25 6.43
N GLU A 229 0.86 15.19 5.79
CA GLU A 229 0.73 15.06 4.33
C GLU A 229 1.42 16.21 3.59
N LEU A 230 1.35 17.44 4.13
CA LEU A 230 2.08 18.60 3.57
C LEU A 230 3.61 18.46 3.74
N ALA A 231 4.08 17.95 4.88
CA ALA A 231 5.52 17.73 5.11
C ALA A 231 6.09 16.64 4.17
N LEU A 232 5.29 15.59 3.94
CA LEU A 232 5.54 14.52 2.98
C LEU A 232 5.62 15.07 1.54
N ALA A 233 4.68 15.93 1.15
CA ALA A 233 4.72 16.62 -0.15
C ALA A 233 5.94 17.54 -0.31
N ASP A 234 6.26 18.37 0.69
CA ASP A 234 7.47 19.22 0.70
C ASP A 234 8.72 18.35 0.47
N ARG A 235 8.79 17.20 1.14
CA ARG A 235 9.93 16.29 1.02
C ARG A 235 10.05 15.67 -0.37
N PHE A 236 8.94 15.24 -0.96
CA PHE A 236 8.95 14.74 -2.33
C PHE A 236 9.44 15.82 -3.30
N ILE A 237 8.98 17.07 -3.13
CA ILE A 237 9.39 18.20 -3.97
C ILE A 237 10.90 18.46 -3.83
N GLU A 238 11.44 18.46 -2.60
CA GLU A 238 12.89 18.56 -2.39
C GLU A 238 13.66 17.43 -3.10
N ALA A 239 13.17 16.20 -3.03
CA ALA A 239 13.80 15.05 -3.68
C ALA A 239 13.72 15.14 -5.21
N LEU A 240 12.60 15.65 -5.74
CA LEU A 240 12.39 15.91 -7.16
C LEU A 240 13.42 16.89 -7.71
N ASP A 241 13.65 17.97 -6.97
CA ASP A 241 14.56 19.06 -7.34
C ASP A 241 16.03 18.68 -7.14
N ALA A 242 16.35 17.84 -6.15
CA ALA A 242 17.71 17.36 -5.89
C ALA A 242 18.16 16.22 -6.82
N SER A 243 17.22 15.45 -7.37
CA SER A 243 17.53 14.28 -8.21
C SER A 243 18.04 14.72 -9.58
N SER A 244 19.20 14.21 -10.01
CA SER A 244 19.82 14.57 -11.31
C SER A 244 19.27 13.79 -12.51
N GLY A 245 18.59 12.66 -12.30
CA GLY A 245 17.97 11.87 -13.37
C GLY A 245 16.78 12.57 -14.03
N THR A 246 16.47 12.22 -15.28
CA THR A 246 15.37 12.85 -16.05
C THR A 246 14.00 12.21 -15.79
N ASP A 247 13.96 10.91 -15.52
CA ASP A 247 12.71 10.16 -15.61
C ASP A 247 12.04 9.90 -14.26
N LEU A 248 12.84 9.56 -13.24
CA LEU A 248 12.35 9.26 -11.89
C LEU A 248 13.18 9.99 -10.83
N VAL A 249 12.55 10.27 -9.69
CA VAL A 249 13.23 10.68 -8.44
C VAL A 249 14.14 9.54 -7.99
N ASP A 250 15.35 9.87 -7.54
CA ASP A 250 16.24 8.87 -6.96
C ASP A 250 15.61 8.34 -5.66
N PRO A 251 15.33 7.04 -5.60
CA PRO A 251 14.62 6.45 -4.48
C PRO A 251 15.35 6.56 -3.14
N ALA A 252 16.68 6.69 -3.15
CA ALA A 252 17.46 6.84 -1.93
C ALA A 252 17.03 8.09 -1.15
N TYR A 253 16.61 9.16 -1.83
CA TYR A 253 16.08 10.37 -1.16
C TYR A 253 14.77 10.12 -0.42
N LEU A 254 14.02 9.08 -0.83
CA LEU A 254 12.70 8.77 -0.33
C LEU A 254 12.78 7.83 0.88
N THR A 255 13.70 6.87 0.85
CA THR A 255 13.81 5.82 1.88
C THR A 255 14.85 6.10 2.95
N ALA A 256 15.93 6.82 2.65
CA ALA A 256 17.01 7.05 3.60
C ALA A 256 16.63 8.04 4.71
N GLY A 257 17.05 7.74 5.94
CA GLY A 257 16.87 8.64 7.09
C GLY A 257 15.41 8.84 7.48
N ARG A 258 14.58 7.79 7.36
CA ARG A 258 13.15 7.82 7.69
C ARG A 258 12.81 7.17 9.02
N VAL A 259 13.54 6.14 9.41
CA VAL A 259 13.30 5.45 10.68
C VAL A 259 14.59 5.49 11.50
N PHE A 260 14.51 6.14 12.65
CA PHE A 260 15.58 6.21 13.63
C PHE A 260 15.19 5.36 14.83
N VAL A 261 16.11 4.57 15.35
CA VAL A 261 15.84 3.70 16.50
C VAL A 261 16.92 3.88 17.56
N ARG A 262 16.50 4.14 18.79
CA ARG A 262 17.35 4.04 19.97
C ARG A 262 16.87 2.87 20.81
N VAL A 263 17.78 1.93 21.10
CA VAL A 263 17.51 0.81 22.01
C VAL A 263 18.23 1.07 23.32
N GLN A 264 17.52 0.99 24.44
CA GLN A 264 18.05 1.20 25.78
C GLN A 264 17.50 0.13 26.74
N GLY A 265 18.30 -0.26 27.72
CA GLY A 265 17.95 -1.28 28.70
C GLY A 265 18.09 -0.74 30.12
N GLU A 266 17.15 -1.12 30.99
CA GLU A 266 17.21 -0.80 32.42
C GLU A 266 18.03 -1.86 33.18
N GLY A 267 18.92 -1.41 34.07
CA GLY A 267 19.72 -2.29 34.93
C GLY A 267 20.54 -3.31 34.14
N ASP A 268 20.31 -4.60 34.41
CA ASP A 268 21.06 -5.71 33.82
C ASP A 268 20.80 -5.89 32.31
N LEU A 269 19.81 -5.21 31.73
CA LEU A 269 19.49 -5.27 30.29
C LEU A 269 20.31 -4.30 29.43
N ALA A 270 21.18 -3.48 30.03
CA ALA A 270 21.93 -2.46 29.30
C ALA A 270 22.88 -3.06 28.25
N ALA A 271 23.52 -4.20 28.55
CA ALA A 271 24.42 -4.87 27.62
C ALA A 271 23.66 -5.46 26.42
N GLU A 272 22.54 -6.12 26.68
CA GLU A 272 21.66 -6.67 25.64
C GLU A 272 21.07 -5.58 24.76
N ALA A 273 20.68 -4.43 25.34
CA ALA A 273 20.17 -3.30 24.58
C ALA A 273 21.22 -2.76 23.58
N ASN A 274 22.49 -2.65 23.98
CA ASN A 274 23.57 -2.23 23.08
C ASN A 274 23.80 -3.25 21.95
N ARG A 275 23.85 -4.54 22.29
CA ARG A 275 23.97 -5.62 21.28
C ARG A 275 22.83 -5.59 20.28
N LEU A 276 21.60 -5.39 20.77
CA LEU A 276 20.41 -5.30 19.94
C LEU A 276 20.38 -4.04 19.09
N ALA A 277 20.85 -2.90 19.61
CA ALA A 277 21.02 -1.69 18.83
C ALA A 277 21.92 -1.96 17.62
N GLU A 278 23.11 -2.52 17.82
CA GLU A 278 24.01 -2.87 16.72
C GLU A 278 23.37 -3.85 15.71
N ALA A 279 22.62 -4.83 16.20
CA ALA A 279 21.98 -5.84 15.36
C ALA A 279 20.84 -5.30 14.47
N ILE A 280 20.24 -4.15 14.82
CA ILE A 280 19.13 -3.57 14.04
C ILE A 280 19.58 -2.44 13.10
N ASP A 281 20.82 -1.97 13.18
CA ASP A 281 21.30 -0.89 12.30
C ASP A 281 21.30 -1.35 10.84
N GLY A 282 20.67 -0.56 9.96
CA GLY A 282 20.45 -0.92 8.56
C GLY A 282 19.39 -2.01 8.33
N SER A 283 18.78 -2.57 9.38
CA SER A 283 17.68 -3.53 9.23
C SER A 283 16.39 -2.83 8.77
N MET A 284 15.46 -3.57 8.16
CA MET A 284 14.21 -3.02 7.63
C MET A 284 13.15 -3.00 8.73
N VAL A 285 12.87 -1.83 9.30
CA VAL A 285 11.78 -1.61 10.26
C VAL A 285 10.64 -0.90 9.52
N PHE A 286 9.43 -1.46 9.57
CA PHE A 286 8.30 -1.00 8.76
C PHE A 286 8.57 -0.95 7.24
N GLY A 287 9.45 -1.81 6.72
CA GLY A 287 9.86 -1.76 5.31
C GLY A 287 10.77 -0.58 4.95
N LEU A 288 11.35 0.12 5.93
CA LEU A 288 12.31 1.20 5.73
C LEU A 288 13.62 0.91 6.47
N PRO A 289 14.78 1.34 5.93
CA PRO A 289 16.06 1.12 6.59
C PRO A 289 16.12 1.91 7.90
N ALA A 290 16.31 1.18 9.00
CA ALA A 290 16.50 1.75 10.33
C ALA A 290 17.92 2.29 10.50
N ARG A 291 18.03 3.45 11.15
CA ARG A 291 19.30 4.02 11.57
C ARG A 291 19.36 4.10 13.08
N VAL A 292 20.39 3.54 13.67
CA VAL A 292 20.56 3.55 15.13
C VAL A 292 21.02 4.93 15.60
N VAL A 293 20.41 5.38 16.70
CA VAL A 293 20.78 6.62 17.38
C VAL A 293 21.53 6.27 18.65
N LEU A 294 22.79 6.68 18.71
CA LEU A 294 23.64 6.54 19.88
C LEU A 294 23.48 7.77 20.78
N GLY A 295 23.32 7.55 22.08
CA GLY A 295 23.23 8.63 23.07
C GLY A 295 21.81 9.17 23.33
N ALA A 296 21.75 10.26 24.08
CA ALA A 296 20.50 10.82 24.60
C ALA A 296 19.83 11.80 23.61
N ASP A 297 20.60 12.36 22.68
CA ASP A 297 20.13 13.41 21.78
C ASP A 297 19.17 12.90 20.71
N GLU A 298 18.30 13.79 20.24
CA GLU A 298 17.38 13.49 19.15
C GLU A 298 18.12 13.45 17.80
N PRO A 299 17.77 12.53 16.90
CA PRO A 299 18.40 12.44 15.60
C PRO A 299 18.05 13.63 14.71
N VAL A 300 18.98 14.01 13.84
CA VAL A 300 18.73 14.98 12.78
C VAL A 300 18.22 14.25 11.53
N ALA A 301 17.05 14.64 11.05
CA ALA A 301 16.49 14.14 9.80
C ALA A 301 16.18 15.31 8.84
N SER A 302 16.32 15.05 7.54
CA SER A 302 16.14 16.07 6.50
C SER A 302 14.68 16.28 6.08
N GLY A 303 13.75 15.50 6.62
CA GLY A 303 12.32 15.54 6.29
C GLY A 303 11.52 14.62 7.21
N PRO A 304 10.24 14.36 6.89
CA PRO A 304 9.38 13.51 7.70
C PRO A 304 10.05 12.17 8.04
N ALA A 305 10.01 11.83 9.32
CA ALA A 305 10.68 10.66 9.85
C ALA A 305 10.02 10.20 11.16
N LEU A 306 10.30 8.96 11.52
CA LEU A 306 9.98 8.34 12.79
C LEU A 306 11.23 8.19 13.64
N TYR A 307 11.09 8.48 14.92
CA TYR A 307 12.09 8.17 15.94
C TYR A 307 11.47 7.28 17.00
N LEU A 308 12.02 6.07 17.15
CA LEU A 308 11.57 5.04 18.06
C LEU A 308 12.56 4.95 19.23
N VAL A 309 12.08 5.14 20.45
CA VAL A 309 12.86 4.88 21.66
C VAL A 309 12.36 3.60 22.30
N VAL A 310 13.11 2.52 22.11
CA VAL A 310 12.83 1.19 22.62
C VAL A 310 13.50 1.01 23.97
N SER A 311 12.70 0.95 25.04
CA SER A 311 13.18 0.71 26.41
C SER A 311 12.86 -0.71 26.84
N LEU A 312 13.88 -1.53 27.10
CA LEU A 312 13.75 -2.86 27.69
C LEU A 312 13.74 -2.73 29.21
N SER A 313 12.67 -3.19 29.87
CA SER A 313 12.44 -2.94 31.30
C SER A 313 12.44 -4.20 32.18
N SER A 314 12.11 -5.36 31.62
CA SER A 314 12.14 -6.61 32.38
C SER A 314 12.35 -7.82 31.50
N GLN A 315 12.87 -8.90 32.10
CA GLN A 315 13.01 -10.20 31.46
C GLN A 315 12.67 -11.33 32.43
N THR A 316 12.21 -12.44 31.86
CA THR A 316 12.06 -13.76 32.46
C THR A 316 12.75 -14.79 31.56
N ASP A 317 12.82 -16.05 31.98
CA ASP A 317 13.40 -17.14 31.19
C ASP A 317 12.72 -17.35 29.83
N SER A 318 11.49 -16.85 29.65
CA SER A 318 10.68 -17.05 28.45
C SER A 318 10.23 -15.76 27.76
N GLN A 319 10.47 -14.59 28.35
CA GLN A 319 9.90 -13.34 27.84
C GLN A 319 10.72 -12.12 28.21
N THR A 320 10.84 -11.18 27.28
CA THR A 320 11.37 -9.83 27.51
C THR A 320 10.27 -8.81 27.25
N THR A 321 10.14 -7.83 28.14
CA THR A 321 9.12 -6.78 28.01
C THR A 321 9.74 -5.38 28.07
N GLY A 322 9.05 -4.44 27.44
CA GLY A 322 9.51 -3.07 27.33
C GLY A 322 8.43 -2.11 26.83
N ARG A 323 8.87 -0.94 26.41
CA ARG A 323 8.03 0.11 25.82
C ARG A 323 8.72 0.73 24.62
N ILE A 324 7.92 1.22 23.68
CA ILE A 324 8.39 1.97 22.52
C ILE A 324 7.74 3.35 22.57
N ALA A 325 8.54 4.40 22.76
CA ALA A 325 8.06 5.76 22.49
C ALA A 325 8.21 6.06 21.01
N VAL A 326 7.12 6.48 20.37
CA VAL A 326 7.09 6.80 18.94
C VAL A 326 7.01 8.30 18.79
N HIS A 327 7.99 8.89 18.10
CA HIS A 327 8.07 10.31 17.80
C HIS A 327 7.99 10.53 16.30
N GLY A 328 7.30 11.59 15.88
CA GLY A 328 7.19 12.01 14.48
C GLY A 328 7.85 13.36 14.24
N LEU A 329 8.60 13.48 13.15
CA LEU A 329 9.17 14.74 12.69
C LEU A 329 8.27 15.37 11.63
N GLY A 330 7.70 16.54 11.96
CA GLY A 330 6.79 17.26 11.07
C GLY A 330 7.51 18.28 10.19
N ARG A 331 6.70 19.14 9.54
CA ARG A 331 7.19 20.25 8.70
C ARG A 331 7.97 21.31 9.48
N ASP A 332 7.66 21.46 10.77
CA ASP A 332 8.35 22.36 11.70
C ASP A 332 9.73 21.85 12.13
N ARG A 333 10.12 20.65 11.68
CA ARG A 333 11.38 19.98 12.02
C ARG A 333 11.57 19.84 13.53
N SER A 334 10.46 19.73 14.28
CA SER A 334 10.47 19.40 15.70
C SER A 334 9.96 17.98 15.92
N TRP A 335 10.64 17.22 16.78
CA TRP A 335 10.19 15.88 17.16
C TRP A 335 8.98 16.02 18.09
N THR A 336 7.87 15.42 17.69
CA THR A 336 6.63 15.42 18.49
C THR A 336 6.34 14.02 18.98
N ASN A 337 5.98 13.89 20.26
CA ASN A 337 5.59 12.62 20.85
C ASN A 337 4.26 12.15 20.25
N GLY A 338 4.28 11.02 19.57
CA GLY A 338 3.12 10.36 18.98
C GLY A 338 2.42 9.40 19.95
N GLY A 339 3.13 8.86 20.93
CA GLY A 339 2.57 7.98 21.97
C GLY A 339 3.52 6.86 22.40
N LEU A 340 2.99 5.93 23.19
CA LEU A 340 3.71 4.76 23.71
C LEU A 340 3.06 3.46 23.24
N ALA A 341 3.86 2.51 22.78
CA ALA A 341 3.45 1.13 22.54
C ALA A 341 4.10 0.18 23.56
N LYS A 342 3.39 -0.89 23.92
CA LYS A 342 3.93 -1.96 24.78
C LYS A 342 4.72 -2.95 23.91
N LEU A 343 5.95 -3.25 24.31
CA LEU A 343 6.78 -4.27 23.67
C LEU A 343 6.75 -5.55 24.49
N VAL A 344 6.49 -6.68 23.82
CA VAL A 344 6.56 -8.02 24.39
C VAL A 344 7.23 -8.93 23.36
N ILE A 345 8.25 -9.65 23.79
CA ILE A 345 9.00 -10.61 22.97
C ILE A 345 9.06 -11.91 23.74
N ASP A 346 8.54 -13.00 23.17
CA ASP A 346 8.47 -14.32 23.80
C ASP A 346 9.81 -15.06 23.73
N ALA A 347 10.87 -14.39 24.20
CA ALA A 347 12.22 -14.91 24.37
C ALA A 347 12.97 -14.11 25.47
N PRO A 348 13.91 -14.72 26.21
CA PRO A 348 14.80 -14.00 27.11
C PRO A 348 15.74 -13.07 26.33
N ALA A 349 16.19 -11.96 26.92
CA ALA A 349 16.89 -10.89 26.20
C ALA A 349 18.19 -11.35 25.53
N SER A 350 18.86 -12.34 26.12
CA SER A 350 20.07 -12.97 25.57
C SER A 350 19.84 -13.73 24.26
N SER A 351 18.62 -14.19 24.00
CA SER A 351 18.25 -14.97 22.81
C SER A 351 17.64 -14.12 21.69
N ILE A 352 17.33 -12.85 21.96
CA ILE A 352 16.75 -11.95 20.95
C ILE A 352 17.83 -11.56 19.95
N ASP A 353 17.53 -11.64 18.66
CA ASP A 353 18.34 -11.11 17.57
C ASP A 353 17.68 -9.87 16.94
N GLY A 354 18.37 -9.25 15.98
CA GLY A 354 17.86 -8.05 15.31
C GLY A 354 16.52 -8.29 14.59
N GLY A 355 16.33 -9.45 13.96
CA GLY A 355 15.10 -9.79 13.23
C GLY A 355 13.89 -9.97 14.15
N MET A 356 14.09 -10.63 15.30
CA MET A 356 13.07 -10.76 16.35
C MET A 356 12.69 -9.39 16.92
N LEU A 357 13.67 -8.54 17.21
CA LEU A 357 13.41 -7.19 17.73
C LEU A 357 12.64 -6.34 16.71
N THR A 358 13.08 -6.30 15.45
CA THR A 358 12.39 -5.60 14.36
C THR A 358 10.94 -6.05 14.21
N SER A 359 10.71 -7.37 14.16
CA SER A 359 9.35 -7.94 14.06
C SER A 359 8.47 -7.58 15.26
N ALA A 360 9.06 -7.48 16.45
CA ALA A 360 8.35 -7.10 17.66
C ALA A 360 8.04 -5.60 17.71
N ILE A 361 8.95 -4.74 17.22
CA ILE A 361 8.71 -3.31 17.03
C ILE A 361 7.56 -3.10 16.04
N ASP A 362 7.61 -3.76 14.88
CA ASP A 362 6.59 -3.68 13.84
C ASP A 362 5.20 -4.00 14.39
N ARG A 363 5.09 -5.13 15.08
CA ARG A 363 3.84 -5.60 15.68
C ARG A 363 3.33 -4.68 16.79
N ALA A 364 4.21 -4.22 17.68
CA ALA A 364 3.85 -3.37 18.79
C ALA A 364 3.31 -2.01 18.30
N VAL A 365 3.99 -1.41 17.33
CA VAL A 365 3.57 -0.13 16.73
C VAL A 365 2.31 -0.30 15.88
N ALA A 366 2.21 -1.35 15.07
CA ALA A 366 1.00 -1.63 14.30
C ALA A 366 -0.23 -1.80 15.20
N THR A 367 -0.11 -2.58 16.27
CA THR A 367 -1.21 -2.81 17.22
C THR A 367 -1.66 -1.52 17.91
N GLN A 368 -0.71 -0.65 18.27
CA GLN A 368 -1.00 0.56 19.03
C GLN A 368 -1.52 1.71 18.15
N PHE A 369 -0.96 1.88 16.95
CA PHE A 369 -1.15 3.07 16.13
C PHE A 369 -2.03 2.83 14.90
N VAL A 370 -2.32 1.58 14.53
CA VAL A 370 -3.27 1.26 13.45
C VAL A 370 -4.55 0.67 14.04
N LYS A 371 -5.63 1.44 14.01
CA LYS A 371 -6.92 0.99 14.54
C LYS A 371 -7.73 0.32 13.45
N VAL A 372 -8.26 -0.87 13.72
CA VAL A 372 -9.11 -1.61 12.80
C VAL A 372 -10.48 -1.76 13.42
N ARG A 373 -11.52 -1.23 12.75
CA ARG A 373 -12.89 -1.21 13.26
C ARG A 373 -13.83 -1.84 12.24
N ARG A 374 -14.72 -2.71 12.69
CA ARG A 374 -15.78 -3.25 11.83
C ARG A 374 -16.75 -2.14 11.41
N SER A 375 -17.05 -2.07 10.12
CA SER A 375 -18.00 -1.11 9.54
C SER A 375 -19.30 -1.80 9.13
N ALA A 376 -19.23 -2.80 8.24
CA ALA A 376 -20.42 -3.48 7.71
C ALA A 376 -20.11 -4.94 7.31
N GLN A 377 -21.15 -5.77 7.17
CA GLN A 377 -21.05 -7.05 6.46
C GLN A 377 -21.31 -6.81 4.98
N VAL A 378 -20.52 -7.45 4.12
CA VAL A 378 -20.62 -7.34 2.66
C VAL A 378 -20.51 -8.73 2.03
N GLU A 379 -20.89 -8.85 0.77
CA GLU A 379 -20.62 -10.07 0.01
C GLU A 379 -19.10 -10.34 0.00
N GLY A 380 -18.70 -11.57 0.34
CA GLY A 380 -17.29 -11.95 0.44
C GLY A 380 -16.61 -11.65 1.78
N GLY A 381 -17.27 -10.99 2.74
CA GLY A 381 -16.72 -10.87 4.10
C GLY A 381 -17.16 -9.65 4.91
N THR A 382 -16.26 -9.14 5.75
CA THR A 382 -16.51 -7.97 6.60
C THR A 382 -15.74 -6.77 6.07
N LYS A 383 -16.44 -5.65 5.90
CA LYS A 383 -15.85 -4.35 5.63
C LYS A 383 -15.29 -3.76 6.93
N LEU A 384 -14.00 -3.46 6.94
CA LEU A 384 -13.27 -2.86 8.05
C LEU A 384 -12.84 -1.45 7.68
N VAL A 385 -12.85 -0.54 8.64
CA VAL A 385 -12.21 0.77 8.57
C VAL A 385 -10.86 0.66 9.26
N VAL A 386 -9.79 0.91 8.52
CA VAL A 386 -8.43 0.98 9.04
C VAL A 386 -8.08 2.46 9.21
N GLU A 387 -7.61 2.83 10.39
CA GLU A 387 -7.17 4.19 10.72
C GLU A 387 -5.67 4.21 10.98
N ASN A 388 -4.96 5.10 10.29
CA ASN A 388 -3.54 5.31 10.46
C ASN A 388 -3.28 6.41 11.51
N GLY A 389 -2.76 6.04 12.67
CA GLY A 389 -2.34 6.99 13.72
C GLY A 389 -0.90 7.47 13.59
N LEU A 390 -0.15 7.03 12.60
CA LEU A 390 1.26 7.38 12.40
C LEU A 390 1.41 8.68 11.57
N PRO A 391 2.55 9.38 11.70
CA PRO A 391 2.90 10.57 10.89
C PRO A 391 3.38 10.24 9.47
N MET A 392 3.25 9.00 9.00
CA MET A 392 3.69 8.54 7.68
C MET A 392 2.58 7.77 6.95
N THR A 393 2.65 7.67 5.63
CA THR A 393 1.69 6.94 4.81
C THR A 393 1.85 5.42 5.01
N LEU A 394 0.77 4.69 5.25
CA LEU A 394 0.78 3.22 5.21
C LEU A 394 0.83 2.76 3.74
N ALA A 395 1.93 2.10 3.37
CA ALA A 395 2.12 1.47 2.05
C ALA A 395 1.44 0.11 1.99
N GLY A 396 1.66 -0.68 3.05
CA GLY A 396 1.21 -2.05 3.19
C GLY A 396 0.73 -2.32 4.61
N LEU A 397 -0.17 -3.29 4.74
CA LEU A 397 -0.75 -3.68 6.02
C LEU A 397 -1.08 -5.17 5.99
N THR A 398 -0.60 -5.91 6.99
CA THR A 398 -1.08 -7.27 7.20
C THR A 398 -2.05 -7.30 8.37
N LEU A 399 -3.26 -7.81 8.11
CA LEU A 399 -4.29 -8.02 9.11
C LEU A 399 -4.31 -9.48 9.56
N ASP A 400 -4.33 -9.72 10.86
CA ASP A 400 -4.62 -11.03 11.43
C ASP A 400 -6.15 -11.14 11.60
N ALA A 401 -6.76 -11.94 10.73
CA ALA A 401 -8.20 -12.13 10.61
C ALA A 401 -8.73 -13.26 11.52
N SER A 402 -7.88 -13.85 12.36
CA SER A 402 -8.25 -14.93 13.27
C SER A 402 -8.42 -14.42 14.70
N ALA A 403 -9.30 -15.08 15.46
CA ALA A 403 -9.46 -14.78 16.89
C ALA A 403 -8.24 -15.22 17.72
N GLU A 404 -7.58 -16.31 17.31
CA GLU A 404 -6.48 -16.96 18.04
C GLU A 404 -5.09 -16.68 17.45
N GLY A 405 -4.99 -16.06 16.27
CA GLY A 405 -3.75 -15.88 15.52
C GLY A 405 -3.62 -16.83 14.32
N GLY A 406 -3.02 -16.35 13.22
CA GLY A 406 -2.55 -17.18 12.11
C GLY A 406 -3.27 -17.06 10.76
N ALA A 407 -4.36 -16.28 10.66
CA ALA A 407 -4.99 -15.98 9.37
C ALA A 407 -4.55 -14.61 8.86
N MET A 408 -3.35 -14.54 8.27
CA MET A 408 -2.74 -13.30 7.80
C MET A 408 -3.30 -12.91 6.43
N VAL A 409 -3.85 -11.70 6.32
CA VAL A 409 -4.40 -11.12 5.09
C VAL A 409 -3.58 -9.89 4.74
N PRO A 410 -2.72 -9.95 3.70
CA PRO A 410 -1.94 -8.80 3.26
C PRO A 410 -2.79 -7.83 2.42
N PHE A 411 -2.57 -6.54 2.65
CA PHE A 411 -3.07 -5.44 1.83
C PHE A 411 -1.87 -4.63 1.35
N GLU A 412 -1.61 -4.69 0.05
CA GLU A 412 -0.62 -3.87 -0.62
C GLU A 412 -1.27 -2.61 -1.19
N ALA A 413 -0.45 -1.58 -1.43
CA ALA A 413 -0.88 -0.32 -2.02
C ALA A 413 -2.14 0.30 -1.38
N ILE A 414 -2.15 0.33 -0.04
CA ILE A 414 -3.31 0.83 0.73
C ILE A 414 -3.33 2.36 0.80
N GLY A 415 -2.15 3.00 0.82
CA GLY A 415 -1.96 4.45 0.72
C GLY A 415 -2.68 5.29 1.77
N ILE A 416 -2.88 4.75 2.97
CA ILE A 416 -3.57 5.49 4.04
C ILE A 416 -2.62 6.56 4.57
N GLY A 417 -2.87 7.81 4.21
CA GLY A 417 -2.09 8.96 4.69
C GLY A 417 -2.10 9.09 6.22
N PRO A 418 -1.18 9.89 6.78
CA PRO A 418 -1.13 10.16 8.22
C PRO A 418 -2.47 10.64 8.77
N LEU A 419 -2.96 10.09 9.89
CA LEU A 419 -4.23 10.48 10.53
C LEU A 419 -5.45 10.35 9.61
N ARG A 420 -5.40 9.44 8.63
CA ARG A 420 -6.51 9.11 7.73
C ARG A 420 -7.04 7.71 7.99
N SER A 421 -8.13 7.39 7.31
CA SER A 421 -8.68 6.06 7.29
C SER A 421 -9.08 5.64 5.89
N ALA A 422 -9.08 4.33 5.67
CA ALA A 422 -9.60 3.72 4.45
C ALA A 422 -10.38 2.45 4.80
N GLU A 423 -11.20 2.01 3.86
CA GLU A 423 -11.98 0.79 4.02
C GLU A 423 -11.32 -0.38 3.30
N VAL A 424 -11.30 -1.54 3.95
CA VAL A 424 -10.81 -2.80 3.38
C VAL A 424 -11.82 -3.91 3.64
N VAL A 425 -11.76 -5.00 2.89
CA VAL A 425 -12.64 -6.17 3.08
C VAL A 425 -11.79 -7.39 3.43
N VAL A 426 -12.16 -8.09 4.51
CA VAL A 426 -11.53 -9.35 4.92
C VAL A 426 -12.54 -10.50 4.90
N PRO A 427 -12.13 -11.73 4.55
CA PRO A 427 -13.01 -12.91 4.56
C PRO A 427 -13.18 -13.49 5.99
N ALA A 428 -13.37 -12.62 6.99
CA ALA A 428 -13.52 -13.00 8.40
C ALA A 428 -14.44 -12.03 9.14
N ALA A 429 -14.87 -12.37 10.36
CA ALA A 429 -15.78 -11.54 11.17
C ALA A 429 -15.14 -10.23 11.68
N GLY A 430 -13.81 -10.19 11.76
CA GLY A 430 -13.01 -9.06 12.20
C GLY A 430 -11.53 -9.35 11.96
N ALA A 431 -10.68 -8.34 12.22
CA ALA A 431 -9.24 -8.49 12.14
C ALA A 431 -8.54 -7.46 13.01
N ARG A 432 -7.25 -7.68 13.28
CA ARG A 432 -6.35 -6.74 13.96
C ARG A 432 -5.10 -6.49 13.13
N ALA A 433 -4.50 -5.31 13.25
CA ALA A 433 -3.22 -5.03 12.59
C ALA A 433 -2.13 -5.94 13.18
N ALA A 434 -1.35 -6.59 12.32
CA ALA A 434 -0.30 -7.52 12.71
C ALA A 434 1.10 -7.01 12.34
N SER A 435 1.24 -6.43 11.15
CA SER A 435 2.43 -5.72 10.69
C SER A 435 2.03 -4.62 9.71
N LEU A 436 2.91 -3.66 9.48
CA LEU A 436 2.69 -2.56 8.54
C LEU A 436 3.97 -2.25 7.78
N GLU A 437 3.80 -1.63 6.62
CA GLU A 437 4.88 -1.06 5.83
C GLU A 437 4.60 0.43 5.64
N LEU A 438 5.63 1.24 5.80
CA LEU A 438 5.56 2.68 5.62
C LEU A 438 6.16 3.09 4.30
N ASN A 439 5.53 4.08 3.69
CA ASN A 439 6.10 4.75 2.54
C ASN A 439 6.89 5.98 3.03
N GLY A 440 8.11 6.13 2.53
CA GLY A 440 8.98 7.26 2.85
C GLY A 440 8.60 8.57 2.14
N LEU A 441 7.48 8.59 1.38
CA LEU A 441 6.91 9.74 0.69
C LEU A 441 5.63 10.27 1.32
#